data_AF-A0AAU1PUU2-F1
#
_entry.id   AF-A0AAU1PUU2-F1
#
_cell.length_a   1.000
_cell.length_b   1.000
_cell.length_c   1.000
_cell.angle_alpha   90.00
_cell.angle_beta   90.00
_cell.angle_gamma   90.00
#
_symmetry.space_group_name_H-M   'P 1'
#
loop_
_entity.id
_entity.type
_entity.pdbx_description
1 polymer ?
#
loop_
_entity_poly.entity_id
_entity_poly.type
_entity_poly.pdbx_seq_one_letter_code
_entity_poly.pdbx_strand_id
1 'polypeptide(L)'
;MPKPYYEVDVPIQRTDNPTTRGRHVFVGEAWSRHEAIRIAHEVYETALTASRTGREIPGRRRDGWASRGLRPGWELDWKAATARLWVDSHSWATSGGDAA
;
A
#
# COMPACT_ATOMS: atom_id res chain seq x y z
N MET A 1 20.91 -6.26 6.58
CA MET A 1 19.93 -5.38 7.25
C MET A 1 18.54 -5.80 6.81
N PRO A 2 17.54 -5.90 7.71
CA PRO A 2 16.16 -6.14 7.29
C PRO A 2 15.63 -4.94 6.48
N LYS A 3 14.75 -5.20 5.51
CA LYS A 3 14.10 -4.13 4.76
C LYS A 3 13.07 -3.42 5.65
N PRO A 4 13.05 -2.09 5.71
CA PRO A 4 11.97 -1.40 6.41
C PRO A 4 10.63 -1.56 5.66
N TYR A 5 9.54 -1.43 6.41
CA TYR A 5 8.20 -1.37 5.85
C TYR A 5 7.89 0.06 5.39
N TYR A 6 7.25 0.16 4.23
CA TYR A 6 6.71 1.40 3.69
C TYR A 6 5.20 1.29 3.53
N GLU A 7 4.53 2.40 3.78
CA GLU A 7 3.14 2.65 3.41
C GLU A 7 3.14 3.53 2.16
N VAL A 8 2.42 3.10 1.13
CA VAL A 8 2.23 3.83 -0.13
C VAL A 8 0.77 4.24 -0.20
N ASP A 9 0.54 5.54 -0.07
CA ASP A 9 -0.76 6.18 -0.26
C ASP A 9 -0.94 6.54 -1.74
N VAL A 10 -1.95 5.98 -2.37
CA VAL A 10 -2.33 6.30 -3.75
C VAL A 10 -3.71 6.95 -3.76
N PRO A 11 -3.85 8.21 -4.19
CA PRO A 11 -5.15 8.83 -4.36
C PRO A 11 -6.00 8.02 -5.33
N ILE A 12 -7.28 7.84 -4.99
CA ILE A 12 -8.26 7.18 -5.85
C ILE A 12 -9.46 8.07 -6.09
N GLN A 13 -10.06 7.97 -7.26
CA GLN A 13 -11.29 8.65 -7.62
C GLN A 13 -12.25 7.70 -8.31
N ARG A 14 -13.56 7.92 -8.12
CA ARG A 14 -14.58 7.18 -8.88
C ARG A 14 -14.59 7.62 -10.33
N THR A 15 -14.71 6.66 -11.24
CA THR A 15 -14.77 6.92 -12.68
C THR A 15 -16.09 7.55 -13.11
N ASP A 16 -17.19 7.22 -12.44
CA ASP A 16 -18.52 7.74 -12.71
C ASP A 16 -18.82 9.05 -11.94
N ASN A 17 -18.03 9.37 -10.92
CA ASN A 17 -18.11 10.64 -10.21
C ASN A 17 -16.73 11.08 -9.68
N PRO A 18 -15.99 11.90 -10.44
CA PRO A 18 -14.64 12.38 -10.08
C PRO A 18 -14.58 13.24 -8.80
N THR A 19 -15.72 13.70 -8.29
CA THR A 19 -15.79 14.42 -7.00
C THR A 19 -15.68 13.47 -5.81
N THR A 20 -15.97 12.17 -6.00
CA THR A 20 -15.79 11.16 -4.98
C THR A 20 -14.34 10.66 -5.00
N ARG A 21 -13.58 11.05 -3.97
CA ARG A 21 -12.15 10.74 -3.82
C ARG A 21 -11.89 9.89 -2.58
N GLY A 22 -10.77 9.19 -2.57
CA GLY A 22 -10.29 8.38 -1.44
C GLY A 22 -8.78 8.15 -1.54
N ARG A 23 -8.28 7.25 -0.70
CA ARG A 23 -6.90 6.73 -0.82
C ARG A 23 -6.93 5.21 -0.79
N HIS A 24 -6.09 4.62 -1.62
CA HIS A 24 -5.74 3.21 -1.55
C HIS A 24 -4.35 3.10 -0.92
N VAL A 25 -4.24 2.31 0.13
CA VAL A 25 -3.01 2.17 0.91
C VAL A 25 -2.40 0.81 0.64
N PHE A 26 -1.16 0.78 0.14
CA PHE A 26 -0.36 -0.42 0.01
C PHE A 26 0.73 -0.45 1.06
N VAL A 27 1.06 -1.64 1.56
CA VAL A 27 2.11 -1.80 2.57
C VAL A 27 3.00 -2.96 2.21
N GLY A 28 4.31 -2.78 2.33
CA GLY A 28 5.27 -3.87 2.27
C GLY A 28 6.70 -3.40 2.46
N GLU A 29 7.61 -4.36 2.37
CA GLU A 29 9.05 -4.15 2.53
C GLU A 29 9.68 -3.55 1.28
N ALA A 30 10.50 -2.52 1.46
CA ALA A 30 11.32 -1.94 0.39
C ALA A 30 12.60 -1.32 0.95
N TRP A 31 13.59 -1.06 0.10
CA TRP A 31 14.82 -0.37 0.45
C TRP A 31 14.70 1.16 0.37
N SER A 32 13.69 1.66 -0.33
CA SER A 32 13.46 3.09 -0.49
C SER A 32 11.99 3.41 -0.78
N ARG A 33 11.61 4.68 -0.62
CA ARG A 33 10.29 5.20 -1.00
C ARG A 33 9.98 4.98 -2.48
N HIS A 34 10.96 5.19 -3.36
CA HIS A 34 10.78 5.03 -4.79
C HIS A 34 10.56 3.55 -5.15
N GLU A 35 11.34 2.65 -4.55
CA GLU A 35 11.14 1.21 -4.73
C GLU A 35 9.78 0.75 -4.19
N ALA A 36 9.34 1.29 -3.05
CA ALA A 36 8.02 0.99 -2.49
C ALA A 36 6.88 1.34 -3.46
N ILE A 37 6.91 2.53 -4.07
CA ILE A 37 5.91 2.93 -5.08
C ILE A 37 5.94 2.01 -6.29
N ARG A 38 7.14 1.66 -6.78
CA ARG A 38 7.31 0.74 -7.92
C ARG A 38 6.70 -0.64 -7.63
N ILE A 39 7.04 -1.25 -6.49
CA ILE A 39 6.51 -2.58 -6.12
C ILE A 39 5.00 -2.53 -5.90
N ALA A 40 4.48 -1.48 -5.26
CA ALA A 40 3.04 -1.29 -5.08
C ALA A 40 2.31 -1.23 -6.43
N HIS A 41 2.86 -0.49 -7.41
CA HIS A 41 2.29 -0.39 -8.75
C HIS A 41 2.30 -1.73 -9.47
N GLU A 42 3.40 -2.48 -9.43
CA GLU A 42 3.50 -3.82 -10.03
C GLU A 42 2.48 -4.81 -9.45
N VAL A 43 2.27 -4.79 -8.12
CA VAL A 43 1.29 -5.64 -7.44
C VAL A 43 -0.14 -5.24 -7.83
N TYR A 44 -0.41 -3.95 -7.97
CA TYR A 44 -1.70 -3.46 -8.45
C TYR A 44 -1.99 -3.91 -9.90
N GLU A 45 -1.05 -3.73 -10.83
CA GLU A 45 -1.24 -4.13 -12.23
C GLU A 45 -1.46 -5.65 -12.37
N THR A 46 -0.74 -6.44 -11.57
CA THR A 46 -0.92 -7.90 -11.52
C THR A 46 -2.32 -8.26 -11.02
N ALA A 47 -2.76 -7.64 -9.93
CA ALA A 47 -4.10 -7.86 -9.37
C ALA A 47 -5.21 -7.40 -10.33
N LEU A 48 -5.04 -6.26 -11.00
CA LEU A 48 -5.97 -5.73 -12.00
C LEU A 48 -6.09 -6.68 -13.19
N THR A 49 -4.97 -7.23 -13.66
CA THR A 49 -4.94 -8.20 -14.75
C THR A 49 -5.62 -9.51 -14.34
N ALA A 50 -5.36 -10.02 -13.13
CA ALA A 50 -6.05 -11.19 -12.59
C ALA A 50 -7.57 -10.94 -12.50
N SER A 51 -7.99 -9.80 -11.96
CA SER A 51 -9.40 -9.41 -11.85
C SER A 51 -10.08 -9.31 -13.22
N ARG A 52 -9.45 -8.69 -14.21
CA ARG A 52 -9.98 -8.57 -15.59
C ARG A 52 -10.11 -9.91 -16.31
N THR A 53 -9.26 -10.88 -15.97
CA THR A 53 -9.27 -12.22 -16.56
C THR A 53 -10.12 -13.22 -15.78
N GLY A 54 -10.86 -12.77 -14.76
CA GLY A 54 -11.67 -13.62 -13.90
C GLY A 54 -10.86 -14.59 -13.03
N ARG A 55 -9.56 -14.34 -12.87
CA ARG A 55 -8.64 -15.14 -12.06
C ARG A 55 -8.64 -14.64 -10.62
N GLU A 56 -8.28 -15.55 -9.71
CA GLU A 56 -8.08 -15.21 -8.31
C GLU A 56 -7.01 -14.12 -8.16
N ILE A 57 -7.33 -13.06 -7.42
CA ILE A 57 -6.38 -11.98 -7.13
C ILE A 57 -5.30 -12.55 -6.20
N PRO A 58 -4.00 -12.44 -6.54
CA PRO A 58 -2.93 -12.94 -5.69
C PRO A 58 -3.04 -12.39 -4.26
N GLY A 59 -2.88 -13.28 -3.28
CA GLY A 59 -2.83 -12.93 -1.87
C GLY A 59 -1.58 -12.11 -1.50
N ARG A 60 -1.38 -11.92 -0.20
CA ARG A 60 -0.23 -11.18 0.33
C ARG A 60 1.08 -11.90 -0.01
N ARG A 61 1.99 -11.21 -0.69
CA ARG A 61 3.35 -11.68 -0.95
C ARG A 61 4.16 -11.76 0.36
N ARG A 62 5.25 -12.53 0.36
CA ARG A 62 6.14 -12.70 1.53
C ARG A 62 6.77 -11.39 2.01
N ASP A 63 6.97 -10.44 1.10
CA ASP A 63 7.46 -9.07 1.35
C ASP A 63 6.35 -8.13 1.83
N GLY A 64 5.18 -8.65 2.18
CA GLY A 64 4.09 -7.92 2.78
C GLY A 64 3.14 -7.24 1.78
N TRP A 65 3.57 -7.07 0.53
CA TRP A 65 2.80 -6.39 -0.51
C TRP A 65 1.57 -7.19 -0.94
N ALA A 66 0.41 -6.53 -0.94
CA ALA A 66 -0.84 -7.07 -1.45
C ALA A 66 -1.71 -5.94 -2.00
N SER A 67 -2.40 -6.17 -3.11
CA SER A 67 -3.52 -5.33 -3.52
C SER A 67 -4.82 -6.01 -3.08
N ARG A 68 -5.20 -5.79 -1.81
CA ARG A 68 -6.51 -6.22 -1.32
C ARG A 68 -7.51 -5.08 -1.55
N GLY A 69 -8.72 -5.43 -1.98
CA GLY A 69 -9.78 -4.44 -2.16
C GLY A 69 -9.63 -3.61 -3.44
N LEU A 70 -9.25 -4.25 -4.56
CA LEU A 70 -9.53 -3.68 -5.88
C LEU A 70 -11.03 -3.36 -5.96
N ARG A 71 -11.35 -2.09 -6.19
CA ARG A 71 -12.74 -1.63 -6.33
C ARG A 71 -13.01 -1.31 -7.79
N PRO A 72 -13.84 -2.10 -8.49
CA PRO A 72 -14.31 -1.73 -9.82
C PRO A 72 -14.89 -0.31 -9.81
N GLY A 73 -14.60 0.47 -10.87
CA GLY A 73 -15.06 1.86 -10.98
C GLY A 73 -14.24 2.88 -10.18
N TRP A 74 -13.07 2.50 -9.66
CA TRP A 74 -12.10 3.42 -9.06
C TRP A 74 -10.80 3.43 -9.86
N GLU A 75 -10.27 4.62 -10.13
CA GLU A 75 -8.97 4.83 -10.76
C GLU A 75 -7.95 5.29 -9.72
N LEU A 76 -6.73 4.77 -9.83
CA LEU A 76 -5.58 5.13 -8.99
C LEU A 76 -4.73 6.18 -9.70
N ASP A 77 -4.50 7.31 -9.04
CA ASP A 77 -3.57 8.33 -9.50
C ASP A 77 -2.16 8.06 -8.97
N TRP A 78 -1.41 7.24 -9.73
CA TRP A 78 -0.02 6.93 -9.41
C TRP A 78 0.92 8.12 -9.50
N LYS A 79 0.56 9.20 -10.24
CA LYS A 79 1.40 10.40 -10.31
C LYS A 79 1.39 11.17 -8.99
N ALA A 80 0.28 11.09 -8.25
CA ALA A 80 0.13 11.66 -6.93
C ALA A 80 0.42 10.67 -5.79
N ALA A 81 0.95 9.48 -6.10
CA ALA A 81 1.30 8.49 -5.08
C ALA A 81 2.44 8.99 -4.18
N THR A 82 2.30 8.73 -2.88
CA THR A 82 3.34 9.05 -1.89
C THR A 82 3.72 7.82 -1.09
N ALA A 83 4.96 7.77 -0.62
CA ALA A 83 5.44 6.69 0.22
C ALA A 83 6.10 7.22 1.49
N ARG A 84 5.75 6.61 2.62
CA ARG A 84 6.32 6.91 3.93
C ARG A 84 6.78 5.63 4.60
N LEU A 85 7.79 5.75 5.45
CA LEU A 85 8.18 4.64 6.32
C LEU A 85 6.99 4.36 7.24
N TRP A 86 6.62 3.09 7.37
CA TRP A 86 5.69 2.68 8.41
C TRP A 86 6.42 2.81 9.74
N VAL A 87 6.05 3.83 10.51
CA VAL A 87 6.45 3.97 11.92
C VAL A 87 5.25 3.54 12.73
N ASP A 88 5.36 2.44 13.48
CA ASP A 88 4.26 1.97 14.33
C ASP A 88 3.97 3.04 15.38
N SER A 89 2.80 3.66 15.27
CA SER A 89 2.30 4.65 16.24
C SER A 89 1.99 4.04 17.61
N HIS A 90 2.09 2.72 17.78
CA HIS A 90 2.02 2.04 19.08
C HIS A 90 3.36 1.96 19.82
N SER A 91 4.42 2.62 19.34
CA SER A 91 5.62 2.86 20.15
C SER A 91 5.38 4.01 21.16
N TRP A 92 4.40 3.84 22.06
CA TRP A 92 4.41 4.57 23.32
C TRP A 92 5.66 4.10 24.08
N ALA A 93 6.38 5.08 24.59
CA ALA A 93 7.67 4.91 25.23
C ALA A 93 7.65 3.79 26.28
N THR A 94 8.61 2.85 26.19
CA THR A 94 9.22 2.29 27.41
C THR A 94 10.02 3.41 28.08
N SER A 95 9.30 4.36 28.67
CA SER A 95 9.79 5.25 29.71
C SER A 95 8.92 4.95 30.92
N GLY A 96 9.40 4.07 31.79
CA GLY A 96 8.69 3.78 33.04
C GLY A 96 9.16 2.53 33.76
N GLY A 97 10.20 2.68 34.58
CA GLY A 97 10.35 1.89 35.80
C GLY A 97 11.53 0.95 35.86
N ASP A 98 12.75 1.49 35.98
CA ASP A 98 13.69 0.89 36.92
C ASP A 98 13.08 1.11 38.31
N ALA A 99 12.55 0.02 38.89
CA ALA A 99 12.16 -0.06 40.28
C ALA A 99 12.85 -1.29 40.87
N ALA A 100 14.01 -1.07 41.46
CA ALA A 100 14.48 -1.69 42.71
C ALA A 100 15.80 -1.03 43.14
#